data_AF-A0A919VZS0-F1
#
_entry.id   AF-A0A919VZS0-F1
#
_cell.length_a   1.000
_cell.length_b   1.000
_cell.length_c   1.000
_cell.angle_alpha   90.00
_cell.angle_beta   90.00
_cell.angle_gamma   90.00
#
_symmetry.space_group_name_H-M   'P 1'
#
loop_
_entity.id
_entity.type
_entity.pdbx_description
1 polymer ?
#
loop_
_entity_poly.entity_id
_entity_poly.type
_entity_poly.pdbx_seq_one_letter_code
_entity_poly.pdbx_strand_id
1 'polypeptide(L)'
;MADDEQRWEPGHAPRMWPFWMASSVAVLASALVLATAFFWLDHSLIPPAAAGTSSADRTLNVFKSAVALATFAGAVLAGVYAYRKQKLTEGDAKRADAEQLLSRFGKASEQLGHESPAVRLAGVHAMSSLADDWVQQRQLCIDVLTVYLQVPYEADPDKRDYLHGEMIVRRTIVRLIRDHLRPGFSRVSWQGMNFRFEDAIFYGGDLTGAHFVSGKVSFHRARFREGNFYLSDAVFSGARIWFTEATVEGGRVSFANAKMTGGLLDFTGASVTSGEVVLKGFDHQGGELVAGSPAALFEEAKSAPQQ
;
A
#
# COMPACT_ATOMS: atom_id res chain seq x y z
N MET A 1 30.61 28.36 12.11
CA MET A 1 29.73 29.39 12.68
C MET A 1 28.78 29.77 11.55
N ALA A 2 27.62 29.15 11.38
CA ALA A 2 26.68 28.59 12.34
C ALA A 2 26.23 27.17 11.97
N ASP A 3 25.94 26.36 12.99
CA ASP A 3 25.24 25.08 12.95
C ASP A 3 23.75 25.31 12.68
N ASP A 4 23.16 24.52 11.77
CA ASP A 4 21.73 24.46 11.53
C ASP A 4 21.23 23.08 11.98
N GLU A 5 21.00 22.94 13.29
CA GLU A 5 20.38 21.76 13.89
C GLU A 5 18.90 21.70 13.50
N GLN A 6 18.57 20.74 12.64
CA GLN A 6 17.19 20.31 12.38
C GLN A 6 16.54 19.79 13.67
N ARG A 7 15.75 20.67 14.29
CA ARG A 7 14.92 20.40 15.46
C ARG A 7 13.70 19.55 15.03
N TRP A 8 13.66 18.30 15.45
CA TRP A 8 12.54 17.38 15.28
C TRP A 8 11.33 17.87 16.09
N GLU A 9 10.20 18.16 15.42
CA GLU A 9 8.90 18.39 16.06
C GLU A 9 8.26 17.02 16.39
N PRO A 10 8.10 16.63 17.67
CA PRO A 10 7.39 15.41 18.01
C PRO A 10 5.91 15.55 17.68
N GLY A 11 5.42 14.72 16.75
CA GLY A 11 4.01 14.61 16.42
C GLY A 11 3.16 14.38 17.67
N HIS A 12 2.06 15.12 17.76
CA HIS A 12 1.13 15.08 18.90
C HIS A 12 0.52 13.69 19.04
N ALA A 13 1.13 12.85 19.88
CA ALA A 13 0.47 11.65 20.40
C ALA A 13 -0.77 12.09 21.19
N PRO A 14 -1.99 11.62 20.86
CA PRO A 14 -3.14 11.90 21.69
C PRO A 14 -2.82 11.38 23.10
N ARG A 15 -2.88 12.27 24.11
CA ARG A 15 -2.68 11.94 25.52
C ARG A 15 -3.67 10.85 25.92
N MET A 16 -3.27 9.60 25.76
CA MET A 16 -4.01 8.47 26.29
C MET A 16 -3.90 8.60 27.81
N TRP A 17 -5.00 9.00 28.44
CA TRP A 17 -5.08 9.07 29.89
C TRP A 17 -4.56 7.75 30.47
N PRO A 18 -3.67 7.79 31.49
CA PRO A 18 -3.11 6.58 32.07
C PRO A 18 -4.25 5.63 32.44
N PHE A 19 -4.17 4.40 31.96
CA PHE A 19 -5.19 3.35 32.06
C PHE A 19 -5.75 3.18 33.50
N TRP A 20 -4.94 3.47 34.51
CA TRP A 20 -5.33 3.49 35.92
C TRP A 20 -6.29 4.63 36.28
N MET A 21 -6.10 5.83 35.73
CA MET A 21 -6.97 7.00 35.99
C MET A 21 -8.38 6.80 35.44
N ALA A 22 -8.53 6.25 34.23
CA ALA A 22 -9.85 5.97 33.67
C ALA A 22 -10.64 4.95 34.51
N SER A 23 -9.93 3.98 35.11
CA SER A 23 -10.51 3.01 36.04
C SER A 23 -10.92 3.68 37.36
N SER A 24 -10.09 4.56 37.90
CA SER A 24 -10.42 5.32 39.12
C SER A 24 -11.62 6.26 38.90
N VAL A 25 -11.69 6.93 37.75
CA VAL A 25 -12.80 7.84 37.41
C VAL A 25 -14.11 7.08 37.24
N ALA A 26 -14.09 5.91 36.59
CA ALA A 26 -15.29 5.08 36.45
C ALA A 26 -15.80 4.55 37.80
N VAL A 27 -14.89 4.16 38.71
CA VAL A 27 -15.25 3.74 40.08
C VAL A 27 -15.80 4.90 40.90
N LEU A 28 -15.18 6.08 40.83
CA LEU A 28 -15.64 7.28 41.54
C LEU A 28 -16.98 7.79 41.00
N ALA A 29 -17.18 7.78 39.69
CA ALA A 29 -18.47 8.15 39.08
C ALA A 29 -19.58 7.18 39.49
N SER A 30 -19.26 5.87 39.54
CA SER A 30 -20.20 4.86 40.05
C SER A 30 -20.53 5.12 41.52
N ALA A 31 -19.54 5.34 42.38
CA ALA A 31 -19.76 5.65 43.80
C ALA A 31 -20.60 6.92 44.00
N LEU A 32 -20.39 7.95 43.17
CA LEU A 32 -21.15 9.19 43.23
C LEU A 32 -22.62 8.98 42.83
N VAL A 33 -22.89 8.22 41.76
CA VAL A 33 -24.26 7.89 41.34
C VAL A 33 -24.98 7.10 42.44
N LEU A 34 -24.29 6.14 43.08
CA LEU A 34 -24.83 5.37 44.19
C LEU A 34 -25.16 6.26 45.41
N ALA A 35 -24.29 7.21 45.75
CA ALA A 35 -24.50 8.16 46.83
C ALA A 35 -25.68 9.11 46.55
N THR A 36 -25.78 9.63 45.32
CA THR A 36 -26.90 10.51 44.93
C THR A 36 -28.23 9.78 44.88
N ALA A 37 -28.25 8.52 44.42
CA ALA A 37 -29.44 7.68 44.44
C ALA A 37 -29.86 7.37 45.87
N PHE A 38 -28.92 7.05 46.76
CA PHE A 38 -29.22 6.83 48.19
C PHE A 38 -29.79 8.08 48.84
N PHE A 39 -29.20 9.26 48.58
CA PHE A 39 -29.66 10.52 49.16
C PHE A 39 -31.03 10.95 48.63
N TRP A 40 -31.28 10.77 47.32
CA TRP A 40 -32.58 11.06 46.73
C TRP A 40 -33.66 10.10 47.24
N LEU A 41 -33.31 8.82 47.42
CA LEU A 41 -34.19 7.79 47.95
C LEU A 41 -34.51 8.03 49.45
N ASP A 42 -33.51 8.40 50.25
CA ASP A 42 -33.68 8.79 51.66
C ASP A 42 -34.62 10.00 51.79
N HIS A 43 -34.43 11.00 50.93
CA HIS A 43 -35.24 12.22 50.97
C HIS A 43 -36.66 12.07 50.36
N SER A 44 -36.86 11.10 49.46
CA SER A 44 -38.16 10.86 48.81
C SER A 44 -39.01 9.78 49.49
N LEU A 45 -38.40 8.85 50.25
CA LEU A 45 -39.10 7.81 51.00
C LEU A 45 -39.26 8.07 52.50
N ILE A 46 -38.67 9.14 53.04
CA ILE A 46 -38.99 9.64 54.39
C ILE A 46 -39.95 10.83 54.26
N PRO A 47 -41.28 10.62 54.20
CA PRO A 47 -42.21 11.70 54.48
C PRO A 47 -41.99 12.18 55.93
N PRO A 48 -42.16 13.48 56.22
CA PRO A 48 -42.07 13.99 57.59
C PRO A 48 -43.10 13.23 58.45
N ALA A 49 -42.61 12.35 59.31
CA ALA A 49 -43.32 11.59 60.34
C ALA A 49 -44.81 11.29 60.06
N ALA A 50 -45.10 10.22 59.29
CA ALA A 50 -46.37 9.51 59.40
C ALA A 50 -46.13 8.16 60.09
N ALA A 51 -46.60 8.04 61.33
CA ALA A 51 -46.55 6.83 62.12
C ALA A 51 -47.34 5.69 61.45
N GLY A 52 -46.75 4.49 61.30
CA GLY A 52 -47.53 3.27 60.99
C GLY A 52 -46.88 2.10 60.24
N THR A 53 -45.67 2.18 59.71
CA THR A 53 -45.10 1.04 58.95
C THR A 53 -44.44 0.01 59.87
N SER A 54 -44.81 -1.26 59.73
CA SER A 54 -44.21 -2.37 60.50
C SER A 54 -42.71 -2.53 60.20
N SER A 55 -41.94 -3.04 61.18
CA SER A 55 -40.49 -3.27 61.04
C SER A 55 -40.13 -4.15 59.81
N ALA A 56 -41.04 -5.03 59.41
CA ALA A 56 -40.87 -5.95 58.28
C ALA A 56 -40.86 -5.26 56.90
N ASP A 57 -41.64 -4.19 56.70
CA ASP A 57 -41.68 -3.47 55.42
C ASP A 57 -40.40 -2.65 55.20
N ARG A 58 -39.81 -2.14 56.29
CA ARG A 58 -38.58 -1.36 56.25
C ARG A 58 -37.37 -2.24 55.90
N THR A 59 -37.26 -3.43 56.47
CA THR A 59 -36.20 -4.40 56.12
C THR A 59 -36.35 -4.91 54.69
N LEU A 60 -37.57 -5.13 54.20
CA LEU A 60 -37.82 -5.56 52.83
C LEU A 60 -37.41 -4.52 51.77
N ASN A 61 -37.67 -3.23 52.01
CA ASN A 61 -37.30 -2.16 51.08
C ASN A 61 -35.78 -1.93 51.03
N VAL A 62 -35.09 -2.04 52.17
CA VAL A 62 -33.62 -2.02 52.22
C VAL A 62 -33.04 -3.22 51.47
N PHE A 63 -33.63 -4.41 51.60
CA PHE A 63 -33.18 -5.59 50.86
C PHE A 63 -33.37 -5.44 49.35
N LYS A 64 -34.55 -4.99 48.90
CA LYS A 64 -34.85 -4.77 47.47
C LYS A 64 -33.90 -3.76 46.81
N SER A 65 -33.61 -2.66 47.50
CA SER A 65 -32.69 -1.62 47.01
C SER A 65 -31.25 -2.12 46.95
N ALA A 66 -30.78 -2.87 47.96
CA ALA A 66 -29.46 -3.49 47.95
C ALA A 66 -29.29 -4.50 46.81
N VAL A 67 -30.31 -5.32 46.55
CA VAL A 67 -30.33 -6.27 45.42
C VAL A 67 -30.25 -5.53 44.08
N ALA A 68 -31.09 -4.50 43.88
CA ALA A 68 -31.09 -3.71 42.65
C ALA A 68 -29.73 -3.05 42.38
N LEU A 69 -29.07 -2.56 43.44
CA LEU A 69 -27.74 -1.95 43.39
C LEU A 69 -26.67 -2.95 42.96
N ALA A 70 -26.68 -4.14 43.57
CA ALA A 70 -25.75 -5.21 43.26
C ALA A 70 -25.92 -5.68 41.81
N THR A 71 -27.17 -5.79 41.33
CA THR A 71 -27.46 -6.12 39.93
C THR A 71 -26.93 -5.05 38.97
N PHE A 72 -27.16 -3.77 39.26
CA PHE A 72 -26.67 -2.68 38.41
C PHE A 72 -25.15 -2.64 38.35
N ALA A 73 -24.48 -2.74 39.50
CA ALA A 73 -23.02 -2.79 39.58
C ALA A 73 -22.45 -4.00 38.81
N GLY A 74 -23.09 -5.18 38.96
CA GLY A 74 -22.74 -6.38 38.19
C GLY A 74 -22.89 -6.19 36.67
N ALA A 75 -23.97 -5.54 36.22
CA ALA A 75 -24.20 -5.25 34.81
C ALA A 75 -23.16 -4.30 34.21
N VAL A 76 -22.79 -3.24 34.95
CA VAL A 76 -21.75 -2.29 34.53
C VAL A 76 -20.39 -3.00 34.42
N LEU A 77 -20.00 -3.80 35.42
CA LEU A 77 -18.75 -4.56 35.40
C LEU A 77 -18.72 -5.58 34.25
N ALA A 78 -19.83 -6.28 34.01
CA ALA A 78 -19.97 -7.19 32.89
C ALA A 78 -19.83 -6.47 31.55
N GLY A 79 -20.44 -5.29 31.40
CA GLY A 79 -20.33 -4.45 30.20
C GLY A 79 -18.89 -3.96 29.95
N VAL A 80 -18.20 -3.49 30.98
CA VAL A 80 -16.79 -3.06 30.89
C VAL A 80 -15.89 -4.24 30.53
N TYR A 81 -16.11 -5.40 31.15
CA TYR A 81 -15.37 -6.63 30.82
C TYR A 81 -15.61 -7.06 29.37
N ALA A 82 -16.86 -7.08 28.92
CA ALA A 82 -17.21 -7.43 27.54
C ALA A 82 -16.56 -6.46 26.53
N TYR A 83 -16.63 -5.15 26.79
CA TYR A 83 -16.00 -4.14 25.94
C TYR A 83 -14.46 -4.28 25.90
N ARG A 84 -13.81 -4.47 27.06
CA ARG A 84 -12.36 -4.68 27.13
C ARG A 84 -11.95 -5.95 26.38
N LYS A 85 -12.68 -7.04 26.61
CA LYS A 85 -12.45 -8.31 25.93
C LYS A 85 -12.60 -8.13 24.42
N GLN A 86 -13.66 -7.46 23.96
CA GLN A 86 -13.88 -7.18 22.55
C GLN A 86 -12.72 -6.39 21.93
N LYS A 87 -12.23 -5.35 22.61
CA LYS A 87 -11.13 -4.52 22.12
C LYS A 87 -9.79 -5.26 22.05
N LEU A 88 -9.53 -6.17 23.00
CA LEU A 88 -8.38 -7.06 22.95
C LEU A 88 -8.50 -8.04 21.78
N THR A 89 -9.65 -8.71 21.62
CA THR A 89 -9.86 -9.65 20.52
C THR A 89 -9.79 -8.99 19.14
N GLU A 90 -10.25 -7.74 19.00
CA GLU A 90 -10.11 -6.99 17.75
C GLU A 90 -8.64 -6.67 17.44
N GLY A 91 -7.86 -6.32 18.48
CA GLY A 91 -6.42 -6.11 18.35
C GLY A 91 -5.66 -7.37 17.99
N ASP A 92 -6.01 -8.50 18.62
CA ASP A 92 -5.41 -9.81 18.35
C ASP A 92 -5.75 -10.30 16.94
N ALA A 93 -6.99 -10.09 16.48
CA ALA A 93 -7.39 -10.41 15.11
C ALA A 93 -6.58 -9.60 14.07
N LYS A 94 -6.42 -8.28 14.27
CA LYS A 94 -5.61 -7.43 13.39
C LYS A 94 -4.14 -7.85 13.35
N ARG A 95 -3.59 -8.27 14.49
CA ARG A 95 -2.20 -8.79 14.56
C ARG A 95 -2.07 -10.11 13.81
N ALA A 96 -2.99 -11.04 14.03
CA ALA A 96 -3.01 -12.33 13.33
C ALA A 96 -3.12 -12.15 11.82
N ASP A 97 -3.97 -11.23 11.34
CA ASP A 97 -4.09 -10.90 9.92
C ASP A 97 -2.77 -10.36 9.35
N ALA A 98 -2.11 -9.44 10.07
CA ALA A 98 -0.82 -8.88 9.66
C ALA A 98 0.30 -9.94 9.65
N GLU A 99 0.36 -10.80 10.66
CA GLU A 99 1.30 -11.92 10.74
C GLU A 99 1.09 -12.93 9.60
N GLN A 100 -0.17 -13.20 9.24
CA GLN A 100 -0.49 -14.07 8.12
C GLN A 100 0.00 -13.48 6.78
N LEU A 101 -0.22 -12.20 6.53
CA LEU A 101 0.25 -11.52 5.32
C LEU A 101 1.79 -11.50 5.26
N LEU A 102 2.44 -11.21 6.39
CA LEU A 102 3.90 -11.24 6.49
C LEU A 102 4.45 -12.67 6.26
N SER A 103 3.78 -13.70 6.75
CA SER A 103 4.17 -15.09 6.50
C SER A 103 4.06 -15.45 5.02
N ARG A 104 2.98 -15.03 4.34
CA ARG A 104 2.83 -15.21 2.88
C ARG A 104 3.92 -14.46 2.11
N PHE A 105 4.26 -13.25 2.54
CA PHE A 105 5.36 -12.46 1.97
C PHE A 105 6.69 -13.21 2.05
N GLY A 106 7.03 -13.75 3.22
CA GLY A 106 8.25 -14.53 3.42
C GLY A 106 8.33 -15.73 2.47
N LYS A 107 7.25 -16.50 2.35
CA LYS A 107 7.18 -17.66 1.45
C LYS A 107 7.30 -17.28 -0.02
N ALA A 108 6.62 -16.22 -0.47
CA ALA A 108 6.71 -15.75 -1.85
C ALA A 108 8.13 -15.24 -2.17
N SER A 109 8.77 -14.57 -1.22
CA SER A 109 10.17 -14.11 -1.36
C SER A 109 11.15 -15.28 -1.44
N GLU A 110 10.97 -16.32 -0.64
CA GLU A 110 11.77 -17.55 -0.71
C GLU A 110 11.63 -18.24 -2.08
N GLN A 111 10.39 -18.34 -2.59
CA GLN A 111 10.13 -18.90 -3.92
C GLN A 111 10.79 -18.09 -5.04
N LEU A 112 10.76 -16.76 -4.96
CA LEU A 112 11.44 -15.86 -5.91
C LEU A 112 12.97 -16.05 -5.91
N GLY A 113 13.57 -16.40 -4.77
CA GLY A 113 15.01 -16.66 -4.65
C GLY A 113 15.44 -18.07 -5.07
N HIS A 114 14.51 -18.92 -5.51
CA HIS A 114 14.79 -20.33 -5.76
C HIS A 114 15.58 -20.57 -7.06
N GLU A 115 16.43 -21.60 -7.11
CA GLU A 115 17.26 -21.92 -8.29
C GLU A 115 16.46 -22.36 -9.53
N SER A 116 15.33 -23.06 -9.31
CA SER A 116 14.40 -23.48 -10.36
C SER A 116 13.51 -22.31 -10.86
N PRO A 117 13.51 -22.00 -12.17
CA PRO A 117 12.66 -20.96 -12.75
C PRO A 117 11.16 -21.20 -12.53
N ALA A 118 10.72 -22.46 -12.49
CA ALA A 118 9.31 -22.79 -12.25
C ALA A 118 8.85 -22.38 -10.84
N VAL A 119 9.71 -22.53 -9.83
CA VAL A 119 9.42 -22.11 -8.46
C VAL A 119 9.44 -20.58 -8.36
N ARG A 120 10.38 -19.91 -9.04
CA ARG A 120 10.39 -18.44 -9.12
C ARG A 120 9.12 -17.89 -9.76
N LEU A 121 8.63 -18.53 -10.81
CA LEU A 121 7.37 -18.15 -11.47
C LEU A 121 6.16 -18.28 -10.52
N ALA A 122 6.11 -19.35 -9.72
CA ALA A 122 5.10 -19.47 -8.66
C ALA A 122 5.24 -18.36 -7.61
N GLY A 123 6.48 -18.02 -7.21
CA GLY A 123 6.78 -16.89 -6.34
C GLY A 123 6.32 -15.54 -6.88
N VAL A 124 6.50 -15.28 -8.19
CA VAL A 124 5.99 -14.07 -8.87
C VAL A 124 4.48 -13.96 -8.74
N HIS A 125 3.74 -15.04 -9.03
CA HIS A 125 2.29 -15.03 -8.90
C HIS A 125 1.82 -14.90 -7.45
N ALA A 126 2.51 -15.56 -6.51
CA ALA A 126 2.23 -15.43 -5.08
C ALA A 126 2.46 -14.00 -4.59
N MET A 127 3.54 -13.35 -5.01
CA MET A 127 3.85 -11.96 -4.66
C MET A 127 2.86 -10.97 -5.29
N SER A 128 2.44 -11.19 -6.54
CA SER A 128 1.40 -10.38 -7.19
C SER A 128 0.05 -10.50 -6.48
N SER A 129 -0.35 -11.73 -6.14
CA SER A 129 -1.60 -11.98 -5.39
C SER A 129 -1.55 -11.36 -3.99
N LEU A 130 -0.40 -11.43 -3.32
CA LEU A 130 -0.21 -10.74 -2.04
C LEU A 130 -0.28 -9.22 -2.18
N ALA A 131 0.25 -8.65 -3.25
CA ALA A 131 0.15 -7.21 -3.53
C ALA A 131 -1.32 -6.77 -3.68
N ASP A 132 -2.16 -7.63 -4.27
CA ASP A 132 -3.59 -7.35 -4.42
C ASP A 132 -4.30 -7.33 -3.06
N ASP A 133 -4.02 -8.32 -2.21
CA ASP A 133 -4.62 -8.48 -0.88
C ASP A 133 -4.10 -7.45 0.16
N TRP A 134 -2.81 -7.10 0.10
CA TRP A 134 -2.13 -6.31 1.14
C TRP A 134 -2.01 -4.82 0.78
N VAL A 135 -3.14 -4.12 0.78
CA VAL A 135 -3.24 -2.70 0.36
C VAL A 135 -2.17 -1.79 0.98
N GLN A 136 -1.92 -1.93 2.30
CA GLN A 136 -0.97 -1.09 3.04
C GLN A 136 0.49 -1.31 2.63
N GLN A 137 0.84 -2.50 2.13
CA GLN A 137 2.20 -2.86 1.71
C GLN A 137 2.26 -3.33 0.26
N ARG A 138 1.28 -2.93 -0.56
CA ARG A 138 1.28 -3.25 -1.99
C ARG A 138 2.54 -2.74 -2.67
N GLN A 139 2.99 -1.54 -2.28
CA GLN A 139 4.23 -0.97 -2.81
C GLN A 139 5.44 -1.85 -2.49
N LEU A 140 5.50 -2.45 -1.30
CA LEU A 140 6.60 -3.36 -0.94
C LEU A 140 6.60 -4.61 -1.82
N CYS A 141 5.44 -5.18 -2.10
CA CYS A 141 5.34 -6.36 -2.97
C CYS A 141 5.74 -6.03 -4.42
N ILE A 142 5.29 -4.87 -4.93
CA ILE A 142 5.71 -4.34 -6.24
C ILE A 142 7.21 -4.07 -6.26
N ASP A 143 7.75 -3.47 -5.20
CA ASP A 143 9.17 -3.16 -5.10
C ASP A 143 10.01 -4.43 -5.22
N VAL A 144 9.64 -5.52 -4.54
CA VAL A 144 10.34 -6.82 -4.67
C VAL A 144 10.29 -7.35 -6.11
N LEU A 145 9.13 -7.28 -6.77
CA LEU A 145 9.00 -7.71 -8.17
C LEU A 145 9.87 -6.86 -9.10
N THR A 146 9.95 -5.54 -8.87
CA THR A 146 10.78 -4.66 -9.68
C THR A 146 12.28 -4.85 -9.39
N VAL A 147 12.68 -5.05 -8.12
CA VAL A 147 14.05 -5.37 -7.71
C VAL A 147 14.53 -6.67 -8.36
N TYR A 148 13.66 -7.67 -8.48
CA TYR A 148 14.00 -8.92 -9.19
C TYR A 148 14.49 -8.64 -10.62
N LEU A 149 13.91 -7.65 -11.32
CA LEU A 149 14.32 -7.26 -12.67
C LEU A 149 15.65 -6.50 -12.70
N GLN A 150 16.01 -5.82 -11.61
CA GLN A 150 17.25 -5.04 -11.49
C GLN A 150 18.48 -5.93 -11.30
N VAL A 151 18.32 -7.10 -10.66
CA VAL A 151 19.44 -8.03 -10.44
C VAL A 151 20.08 -8.34 -11.81
N PRO A 152 21.36 -8.02 -12.04
CA PRO A 152 21.99 -8.30 -13.33
C PRO A 152 21.93 -9.79 -13.61
N TYR A 153 21.43 -10.16 -14.78
CA TYR A 153 21.50 -11.53 -15.27
C TYR A 153 22.18 -11.48 -16.63
N GLU A 154 23.47 -11.76 -16.63
CA GLU A 154 24.23 -11.94 -17.87
C GLU A 154 23.90 -13.32 -18.45
N ALA A 155 23.44 -13.28 -19.68
CA ALA A 155 23.18 -14.47 -20.48
C ALA A 155 24.48 -15.24 -20.67
N ASP A 156 24.72 -16.25 -19.84
CA ASP A 156 25.76 -17.24 -20.09
C ASP A 156 25.33 -18.08 -21.32
N PRO A 157 26.01 -17.97 -22.47
CA PRO A 157 25.61 -18.66 -23.70
C PRO A 157 25.64 -20.19 -23.57
N ASP A 158 26.37 -20.70 -22.57
CA ASP A 158 26.47 -22.13 -22.27
C ASP A 158 25.30 -22.63 -21.39
N LYS A 159 24.45 -21.73 -20.88
CA LYS A 159 23.28 -22.03 -20.03
C LYS A 159 21.95 -21.61 -20.68
N ARG A 160 21.73 -21.98 -21.95
CA ARG A 160 20.53 -21.57 -22.72
C ARG A 160 19.19 -21.95 -22.09
N ASP A 161 19.08 -23.11 -21.45
CA ASP A 161 17.83 -23.53 -20.79
C ASP A 161 17.52 -22.67 -19.56
N TYR A 162 18.56 -22.32 -18.79
CA TYR A 162 18.45 -21.40 -17.65
C TYR A 162 18.07 -19.99 -18.13
N LEU A 163 18.63 -19.55 -19.26
CA LEU A 163 18.29 -18.28 -19.90
C LEU A 163 16.80 -18.19 -20.25
N HIS A 164 16.27 -19.23 -20.88
CA HIS A 164 14.86 -19.26 -21.29
C HIS A 164 13.91 -19.20 -20.09
N GLY A 165 14.18 -19.99 -19.06
CA GLY A 165 13.39 -19.97 -17.82
C GLY A 165 13.41 -18.62 -17.13
N GLU A 166 14.57 -17.98 -17.04
CA GLU A 166 14.70 -16.66 -16.43
C GLU A 166 13.98 -15.56 -17.24
N MET A 167 14.09 -15.60 -18.57
CA MET A 167 13.33 -14.69 -19.44
C MET A 167 11.82 -14.83 -19.27
N ILE A 168 11.30 -16.05 -19.05
CA ILE A 168 9.88 -16.29 -18.76
C ILE A 168 9.47 -15.61 -17.45
N VAL A 169 10.26 -15.77 -16.39
CA VAL A 169 9.97 -15.15 -15.07
C VAL A 169 9.92 -13.63 -15.21
N ARG A 170 10.96 -13.03 -15.78
CA ARG A 170 11.07 -11.57 -15.96
C ARG A 170 9.94 -11.01 -16.83
N ARG A 171 9.63 -11.67 -17.95
CA ARG A 171 8.52 -11.25 -18.83
C ARG A 171 7.17 -11.38 -18.13
N THR A 172 7.00 -12.39 -17.27
CA THR A 172 5.78 -12.55 -16.48
C THR A 172 5.61 -11.41 -15.48
N ILE A 173 6.69 -10.95 -14.83
CA ILE A 173 6.65 -9.78 -13.95
C ILE A 173 6.16 -8.54 -14.71
N VAL A 174 6.79 -8.22 -15.86
CA VAL A 174 6.39 -7.08 -16.69
C VAL A 174 4.93 -7.20 -17.14
N ARG A 175 4.51 -8.41 -17.55
CA ARG A 175 3.13 -8.69 -17.93
C ARG A 175 2.14 -8.47 -16.79
N LEU A 176 2.43 -8.95 -15.58
CA LEU A 176 1.57 -8.73 -14.42
C LEU A 176 1.46 -7.24 -14.11
N ILE A 177 2.57 -6.50 -14.16
CA ILE A 177 2.55 -5.04 -14.00
C ILE A 177 1.64 -4.38 -15.05
N ARG A 178 1.80 -4.72 -16.35
CA ARG A 178 0.90 -4.23 -17.42
C ARG A 178 -0.56 -4.51 -17.09
N ASP A 179 -0.87 -5.75 -16.76
CA ASP A 179 -2.22 -6.23 -16.57
C ASP A 179 -2.90 -5.48 -15.39
N HIS A 180 -2.19 -5.13 -14.32
CA HIS A 180 -2.71 -4.31 -13.21
C HIS A 180 -2.78 -2.80 -13.49
N LEU A 181 -2.04 -2.32 -14.51
CA LEU A 181 -2.10 -0.92 -14.95
C LEU A 181 -3.18 -0.70 -16.01
N ARG A 182 -3.69 -1.75 -16.65
CA ARG A 182 -4.78 -1.66 -17.64
C ARG A 182 -6.15 -1.58 -16.97
N PRO A 183 -6.95 -0.53 -17.25
CA PRO A 183 -8.31 -0.44 -16.74
C PRO A 183 -9.14 -1.66 -17.11
N GLY A 184 -9.80 -2.28 -16.11
CA GLY A 184 -10.71 -3.41 -16.31
C GLY A 184 -10.03 -4.75 -16.62
N PHE A 185 -8.70 -4.83 -16.63
CA PHE A 185 -7.99 -6.09 -16.93
C PHE A 185 -7.75 -6.93 -15.66
N SER A 186 -7.27 -6.30 -14.59
CA SER A 186 -7.17 -6.92 -13.25
C SER A 186 -8.27 -6.42 -12.31
N ARG A 187 -8.66 -7.25 -11.33
CA ARG A 187 -9.62 -6.88 -10.28
C ARG A 187 -9.11 -5.74 -9.40
N VAL A 188 -7.82 -5.74 -9.12
CA VAL A 188 -7.12 -4.72 -8.35
C VAL A 188 -6.25 -3.90 -9.29
N SER A 189 -6.31 -2.57 -9.20
CA SER A 189 -5.45 -1.70 -9.98
C SER A 189 -4.18 -1.34 -9.22
N TRP A 190 -3.06 -1.28 -9.93
CA TRP A 190 -1.79 -0.77 -9.41
C TRP A 190 -1.47 0.63 -9.95
N GLN A 191 -2.45 1.33 -10.51
CA GLN A 191 -2.32 2.74 -10.89
C GLN A 191 -1.99 3.60 -9.66
N GLY A 192 -1.10 4.59 -9.83
CA GLY A 192 -0.60 5.44 -8.74
C GLY A 192 0.58 4.86 -7.95
N MET A 193 0.95 3.61 -8.18
CA MET A 193 2.12 2.99 -7.56
C MET A 193 3.42 3.41 -8.25
N ASN A 194 4.54 3.26 -7.55
CA ASN A 194 5.87 3.51 -8.11
C ASN A 194 6.48 2.22 -8.66
N PHE A 195 7.25 2.34 -9.74
CA PHE A 195 7.94 1.22 -10.37
C PHE A 195 9.39 1.61 -10.63
N ARG A 196 10.35 0.86 -10.07
CA ARG A 196 11.79 1.15 -10.21
C ARG A 196 12.47 0.02 -10.96
N PHE A 197 12.81 0.25 -12.22
CA PHE A 197 13.55 -0.66 -13.09
C PHE A 197 14.99 -0.17 -13.33
N GLU A 198 15.58 0.44 -12.30
CA GLU A 198 16.93 1.01 -12.37
C GLU A 198 17.94 -0.09 -12.67
N ASP A 199 18.86 0.17 -13.61
CA ASP A 199 19.89 -0.79 -14.05
C ASP A 199 19.36 -2.12 -14.65
N ALA A 200 18.04 -2.26 -14.82
CA ALA A 200 17.43 -3.47 -15.34
C ALA A 200 17.81 -3.72 -16.80
N ILE A 201 18.03 -5.00 -17.14
CA ILE A 201 18.29 -5.44 -18.52
C ILE A 201 17.03 -6.12 -19.06
N PHE A 202 16.47 -5.56 -20.14
CA PHE A 202 15.28 -6.05 -20.80
C PHE A 202 15.62 -6.71 -22.15
N TYR A 203 15.21 -7.97 -22.31
CA TYR A 203 15.24 -8.71 -23.59
C TYR A 203 13.84 -8.70 -24.24
N GLY A 204 13.24 -7.52 -24.26
CA GLY A 204 11.83 -7.27 -24.58
C GLY A 204 10.89 -7.28 -23.39
N GLY A 205 9.69 -6.74 -23.61
CA GLY A 205 8.67 -6.54 -22.59
C GLY A 205 7.43 -5.89 -23.20
N ASP A 206 6.31 -5.99 -22.50
CA ASP A 206 5.05 -5.47 -23.01
C ASP A 206 4.26 -4.80 -21.89
N LEU A 207 4.17 -3.48 -21.99
CA LEU A 207 3.35 -2.57 -21.19
C LEU A 207 2.31 -1.86 -22.08
N THR A 208 1.92 -2.47 -23.21
CA THR A 208 0.94 -1.91 -24.15
C THR A 208 -0.39 -1.63 -23.46
N GLY A 209 -0.92 -0.43 -23.66
CA GLY A 209 -2.17 0.03 -23.06
C GLY A 209 -2.12 0.23 -21.55
N ALA A 210 -0.94 0.20 -20.91
CA ALA A 210 -0.82 0.46 -19.48
C ALA A 210 -1.13 1.93 -19.17
N HIS A 211 -1.89 2.18 -18.09
CA HIS A 211 -2.17 3.53 -17.62
C HIS A 211 -1.29 3.84 -16.41
N PHE A 212 -0.39 4.79 -16.55
CA PHE A 212 0.42 5.34 -15.46
C PHE A 212 -0.25 6.62 -14.99
N VAL A 213 -1.06 6.49 -13.93
CA VAL A 213 -1.81 7.60 -13.34
C VAL A 213 -1.11 8.04 -12.08
N SER A 214 -0.45 9.20 -12.10
CA SER A 214 0.43 9.64 -11.02
C SER A 214 1.53 8.58 -10.71
N GLY A 215 2.36 8.83 -9.71
CA GLY A 215 3.47 7.92 -9.38
C GLY A 215 4.71 8.09 -10.25
N LYS A 216 5.74 7.33 -9.92
CA LYS A 216 7.10 7.42 -10.47
C LYS A 216 7.46 6.12 -11.16
N VAL A 217 7.91 6.19 -12.41
CA VAL A 217 8.44 5.04 -13.16
C VAL A 217 9.87 5.35 -13.57
N SER A 218 10.84 4.63 -13.01
CA SER A 218 12.26 4.84 -13.32
C SER A 218 12.79 3.68 -14.15
N PHE A 219 13.33 3.97 -15.33
CA PHE A 219 14.18 3.12 -16.15
C PHE A 219 15.61 3.70 -16.18
N HIS A 220 16.01 4.40 -15.12
CA HIS A 220 17.34 5.02 -15.05
C HIS A 220 18.44 3.97 -15.27
N ARG A 221 19.34 4.23 -16.23
CA ARG A 221 20.39 3.30 -16.67
C ARG A 221 19.91 1.91 -17.11
N ALA A 222 18.62 1.74 -17.41
CA ALA A 222 18.11 0.48 -17.94
C ALA A 222 18.67 0.22 -19.34
N ARG A 223 18.89 -1.06 -19.66
CA ARG A 223 19.38 -1.50 -20.97
C ARG A 223 18.31 -2.30 -21.69
N PHE A 224 17.88 -1.81 -22.84
CA PHE A 224 16.93 -2.48 -23.73
C PHE A 224 17.72 -3.20 -24.81
N ARG A 225 17.95 -4.50 -24.60
CA ARG A 225 18.71 -5.35 -25.52
C ARG A 225 17.79 -5.91 -26.62
N GLU A 226 18.24 -6.98 -27.28
CA GLU A 226 17.47 -7.74 -28.26
C GLU A 226 16.01 -7.95 -27.82
N GLY A 227 15.08 -7.75 -28.76
CA GLY A 227 13.64 -7.83 -28.50
C GLY A 227 12.99 -6.46 -28.33
N ASN A 228 11.66 -6.43 -28.46
CA ASN A 228 10.90 -5.19 -28.46
C ASN A 228 10.30 -4.95 -27.07
N PHE A 229 10.43 -3.72 -26.58
CA PHE A 229 9.79 -3.23 -25.37
C PHE A 229 8.66 -2.27 -25.76
N TYR A 230 7.42 -2.69 -25.53
CA TYR A 230 6.24 -1.95 -25.96
C TYR A 230 5.63 -1.14 -24.82
N LEU A 231 5.48 0.15 -25.07
CA LEU A 231 4.65 1.11 -24.33
C LEU A 231 3.59 1.71 -25.29
N SER A 232 3.25 0.98 -26.34
CA SER A 232 2.26 1.43 -27.33
C SER A 232 0.89 1.60 -26.68
N ASP A 233 0.13 2.60 -27.11
CA ASP A 233 -1.20 2.94 -26.57
C ASP A 233 -1.21 3.20 -25.04
N ALA A 234 -0.05 3.36 -24.40
CA ALA A 234 0.03 3.66 -22.98
C ALA A 234 -0.48 5.08 -22.69
N VAL A 235 -1.00 5.28 -21.48
CA VAL A 235 -1.49 6.58 -21.03
C VAL A 235 -0.69 7.04 -19.82
N PHE A 236 -0.06 8.21 -19.93
CA PHE A 236 0.71 8.86 -18.87
C PHE A 236 -0.08 10.06 -18.36
N SER A 237 -0.73 9.93 -17.20
CA SER A 237 -1.60 10.98 -16.63
C SER A 237 -0.97 11.53 -15.36
N GLY A 238 -0.20 12.62 -15.48
CA GLY A 238 0.54 13.22 -14.37
C GLY A 238 1.67 12.37 -13.79
N ALA A 239 1.98 11.22 -14.41
CA ALA A 239 3.09 10.36 -14.02
C ALA A 239 4.43 10.96 -14.44
N ARG A 240 5.49 10.62 -13.70
CA ARG A 240 6.86 10.99 -14.06
C ARG A 240 7.65 9.75 -14.42
N ILE A 241 8.20 9.74 -15.62
CA ILE A 241 8.86 8.59 -16.22
C ILE A 241 10.25 8.99 -16.66
N TRP A 242 11.26 8.30 -16.13
CA TRP A 242 12.66 8.58 -16.42
C TRP A 242 13.28 7.43 -17.19
N PHE A 243 13.72 7.71 -18.41
CA PHE A 243 14.66 6.91 -19.20
C PHE A 243 16.06 7.51 -19.16
N THR A 244 16.35 8.31 -18.14
CA THR A 244 17.64 8.98 -17.97
C THR A 244 18.79 7.97 -18.02
N GLU A 245 19.80 8.23 -18.84
CA GLU A 245 20.95 7.34 -19.08
C GLU A 245 20.59 5.90 -19.55
N ALA A 246 19.35 5.66 -19.98
CA ALA A 246 18.97 4.37 -20.54
C ALA A 246 19.62 4.13 -21.90
N THR A 247 19.95 2.89 -22.23
CA THR A 247 20.58 2.51 -23.50
C THR A 247 19.71 1.52 -24.27
N VAL A 248 19.46 1.79 -25.56
CA VAL A 248 18.82 0.85 -26.48
C VAL A 248 19.89 0.20 -27.37
N GLU A 249 19.96 -1.13 -27.33
CA GLU A 249 20.99 -1.98 -27.95
C GLU A 249 20.32 -3.13 -28.74
N GLY A 250 20.06 -2.93 -30.03
CA GLY A 250 19.53 -3.91 -30.98
C GLY A 250 18.01 -4.11 -30.94
N GLY A 251 17.35 -3.65 -29.87
CA GLY A 251 15.90 -3.72 -29.69
C GLY A 251 15.13 -2.48 -30.14
N ARG A 252 13.80 -2.55 -30.05
CA ARG A 252 12.89 -1.41 -30.26
C ARG A 252 12.21 -1.03 -28.95
N VAL A 253 12.24 0.25 -28.58
CA VAL A 253 11.37 0.80 -27.53
C VAL A 253 10.26 1.62 -28.20
N SER A 254 9.01 1.16 -28.12
CA SER A 254 7.90 1.75 -28.86
C SER A 254 6.89 2.45 -27.95
N PHE A 255 6.66 3.73 -28.18
CA PHE A 255 5.61 4.56 -27.60
C PHE A 255 4.50 4.87 -28.62
N ALA A 256 4.35 4.01 -29.64
CA ALA A 256 3.39 4.25 -30.72
C ALA A 256 1.98 4.51 -30.17
N ASN A 257 1.35 5.61 -30.60
CA ASN A 257 0.02 6.06 -30.14
C ASN A 257 -0.13 6.26 -28.62
N ALA A 258 0.97 6.28 -27.85
CA ALA A 258 0.88 6.58 -26.43
C ALA A 258 0.49 8.06 -26.22
N LYS A 259 -0.14 8.34 -25.09
CA LYS A 259 -0.68 9.66 -24.76
C LYS A 259 -0.16 10.11 -23.41
N MET A 260 0.26 11.36 -23.31
CA MET A 260 0.61 12.01 -22.06
C MET A 260 -0.31 13.21 -21.83
N THR A 261 -0.98 13.21 -20.67
CA THR A 261 -1.83 14.29 -20.18
C THR A 261 -1.21 14.81 -18.88
N GLY A 262 -0.21 15.68 -18.99
CA GLY A 262 0.58 16.12 -17.85
C GLY A 262 1.64 15.12 -17.37
N GLY A 263 2.59 15.60 -16.57
CA GLY A 263 3.71 14.79 -16.07
C GLY A 263 5.01 15.06 -16.83
N LEU A 264 5.95 14.11 -16.73
CA LEU A 264 7.29 14.20 -17.32
C LEU A 264 7.65 12.87 -17.97
N LEU A 265 8.15 12.92 -19.19
CA LEU A 265 8.85 11.82 -19.85
C LEU A 265 10.27 12.29 -20.21
N ASP A 266 11.27 11.77 -19.50
CA ASP A 266 12.63 12.29 -19.52
C ASP A 266 13.63 11.27 -20.08
N PHE A 267 14.28 11.60 -21.19
CA PHE A 267 15.31 10.81 -21.85
C PHE A 267 16.72 11.43 -21.70
N THR A 268 16.95 12.29 -20.71
CA THR A 268 18.25 12.95 -20.50
C THR A 268 19.39 11.93 -20.41
N GLY A 269 20.38 12.05 -21.29
CA GLY A 269 21.52 11.13 -21.35
C GLY A 269 21.19 9.74 -21.91
N ALA A 270 19.94 9.47 -22.31
CA ALA A 270 19.59 8.24 -22.99
C ALA A 270 20.28 8.17 -24.36
N SER A 271 20.64 6.96 -24.78
CA SER A 271 21.32 6.72 -26.06
C SER A 271 20.78 5.50 -26.79
N VAL A 272 20.84 5.53 -28.12
CA VAL A 272 20.55 4.38 -28.98
C VAL A 272 21.85 4.01 -29.71
N THR A 273 22.41 2.86 -29.38
CA THR A 273 23.66 2.37 -30.01
C THR A 273 23.35 1.50 -31.23
N SER A 274 22.32 0.67 -31.14
CA SER A 274 21.70 -0.07 -32.23
C SER A 274 20.22 -0.27 -31.90
N GLY A 275 19.35 -0.37 -32.88
CA GLY A 275 17.90 -0.41 -32.64
C GLY A 275 17.23 0.96 -32.78
N GLU A 276 16.07 1.15 -32.15
CA GLU A 276 15.27 2.37 -32.34
C GLU A 276 14.31 2.69 -31.18
N VAL A 277 14.01 3.98 -31.03
CA VAL A 277 12.91 4.48 -30.21
C VAL A 277 11.83 4.99 -31.15
N VAL A 278 10.60 4.49 -31.02
CA VAL A 278 9.47 4.84 -31.90
C VAL A 278 8.46 5.70 -31.15
N LEU A 279 8.26 6.93 -31.61
CA LEU A 279 7.29 7.90 -31.06
C LEU A 279 6.13 8.19 -32.02
N LYS A 280 5.93 7.34 -33.04
CA LYS A 280 4.90 7.54 -34.04
C LYS A 280 3.51 7.69 -33.40
N GLY A 281 2.89 8.84 -33.61
CA GLY A 281 1.57 9.14 -33.05
C GLY A 281 1.57 9.41 -31.54
N PHE A 282 2.73 9.58 -30.92
CA PHE A 282 2.83 10.00 -29.53
C PHE A 282 2.28 11.42 -29.36
N ASP A 283 1.34 11.57 -28.43
CA ASP A 283 0.70 12.85 -28.10
C ASP A 283 1.06 13.23 -26.66
N HIS A 284 1.57 14.44 -26.44
CA HIS A 284 2.08 14.87 -25.14
C HIS A 284 1.40 16.13 -24.58
N GLN A 285 0.12 16.32 -24.91
CA GLN A 285 -0.68 17.46 -24.44
C GLN A 285 -0.52 17.76 -22.94
N GLY A 286 0.11 18.89 -22.64
CA GLY A 286 0.28 19.40 -21.28
C GLY A 286 1.30 18.66 -20.41
N GLY A 287 2.00 17.66 -20.93
CA GLY A 287 3.15 17.02 -20.26
C GLY A 287 4.48 17.45 -20.85
N GLU A 288 5.55 17.31 -20.08
CA GLU A 288 6.90 17.66 -20.49
C GLU A 288 7.61 16.44 -21.10
N LEU A 289 8.09 16.57 -22.34
CA LEU A 289 8.95 15.59 -22.99
C LEU A 289 10.37 16.17 -23.08
N VAL A 290 11.32 15.56 -22.37
CA VAL A 290 12.75 15.90 -22.46
C VAL A 290 13.42 14.85 -23.33
N ALA A 291 13.88 15.26 -24.52
CA ALA A 291 14.48 14.36 -25.50
C ALA A 291 15.93 13.97 -25.14
N GLY A 292 16.33 12.76 -25.55
CA GLY A 292 17.70 12.25 -25.42
C GLY A 292 18.53 12.46 -26.69
N SER A 293 19.70 11.80 -26.77
CA SER A 293 20.58 11.89 -27.94
C SER A 293 20.52 10.61 -28.79
N PRO A 294 20.46 10.71 -30.14
CA PRO A 294 20.32 11.93 -30.92
C PRO A 294 18.87 12.46 -30.96
N ALA A 295 18.72 13.79 -30.90
CA ALA A 295 17.43 14.47 -30.88
C ALA A 295 16.53 14.16 -32.10
N ALA A 296 17.13 13.79 -33.24
CA ALA A 296 16.41 13.43 -34.47
C ALA A 296 15.46 12.22 -34.31
N LEU A 297 15.70 11.34 -33.33
CA LEU A 297 14.79 10.22 -33.03
C LEU A 297 13.47 10.68 -32.40
N PHE A 298 13.39 11.94 -31.96
CA PHE A 298 12.27 12.50 -31.20
C PHE A 298 11.45 13.54 -32.00
N GLU A 299 11.83 13.87 -33.24
CA GLU A 299 11.14 14.88 -34.07
C GLU A 299 9.71 14.49 -34.51
N GLU A 300 9.37 13.19 -34.52
CA GLU A 300 8.01 12.74 -34.88
C GLU A 300 6.97 12.93 -33.75
N ALA A 301 7.38 13.32 -32.54
CA ALA A 301 6.47 13.60 -31.43
C ALA A 301 5.75 14.94 -31.67
N LYS A 302 4.44 14.91 -31.89
CA LYS A 302 3.67 16.13 -32.17
C LYS A 302 3.30 16.84 -30.87
N SER A 303 3.64 18.12 -30.76
CA SER A 303 3.00 19.03 -29.79
C SER A 303 1.71 19.54 -30.42
N ALA A 304 0.55 19.27 -29.81
CA ALA A 304 -0.70 19.85 -30.29
C ALA A 304 -0.77 21.37 -29.99
N PRO A 305 -1.47 22.16 -30.82
CA PRO A 305 -1.62 23.60 -30.59
C PRO A 305 -2.46 23.86 -29.33
N GLN A 306 -1.96 24.75 -28.46
CA GLN A 306 -2.73 25.31 -27.35
C GLN A 306 -3.93 26.08 -27.93
N GLN A 307 -5.15 25.62 -27.63
CA GLN A 307 -6.40 26.38 -27.85
C GLN A 307 -6.80 27.13 -26.59
#